data_AF-A0A0X8H0T4-F1
#
_entry.id   AF-A0A0X8H0T4-F1
#
_cell.length_a   1.000
_cell.length_b   1.000
_cell.length_c   1.000
_cell.angle_alpha   90.00
_cell.angle_beta   90.00
_cell.angle_gamma   90.00
#
_symmetry.space_group_name_H-M   'P 1'
#
loop_
_entity.id
_entity.type
_entity.pdbx_description
1 polymer ?
#
loop_
_entity_poly.entity_id
_entity_poly.type
_entity_poly.pdbx_seq_one_letter_code
_entity_poly.pdbx_strand_id
1 'polypeptide(L)'
;MSVFKVDLEIENVSNANTKDKLKEVLSCYNNGNYRATVVVLYTTLIYDLLQKLVILSDVYDDNKNANKNANKNDNKNDDKNDDKNDDKNDDKNDDKNDDKNDNKNDNKNDNKINNAKEILLCIDEERKKNITSSKWEGTLLDEIAKKTELLSNVEKEELMYLKKCRNYAAHPIYSIEENVVLKEITKETAIDLIRKAFEIVFLRDPILGKDVINFFVSETNEYYKRLNTRGFREFVEDKFFKRMTQKIKDKLFKTLCKFTFVLDDNDCKLNREANYFALCYLFEEDKSRYTNLLIEDEYLRNKLQPETIKSFSDKKDANEISFMVIANYKRESRMFKFVQFFQSYPSVFDVLPDSTKTLVSECVKIMFFDEDLENCEYYKLTCKNVNLAKEQVSLRARCVFLSSSIDTHLDLISKLRSNYYLSSKNFSDISIYCVFDAEDLLVIRDQFVGVAELTLFNNFLVDYCLNATQFDYAINLFSYLKNFYRTFNKGDFYTILRIMNSNSQYYHNNELPNMLSWLCGAFYDVFKTELFRFEEEKLLYPKLFKSINYKNVESSVVFDSIEERAFVYSEDELTNLLLEAISILTNLGQVFNTQSFEKYVHLKEIAERIIIPLPGQ
;
A
#
# COMPACT_ATOMS: atom_id res chain seq x y z
N MET A 1 -20.36 -16.81 16.21
CA MET A 1 -20.48 -15.69 17.19
C MET A 1 -19.52 -15.98 18.32
N SER A 2 -18.54 -15.10 18.55
CA SER A 2 -17.67 -15.21 19.73
C SER A 2 -18.50 -15.00 20.99
N VAL A 3 -18.20 -15.76 22.04
CA VAL A 3 -18.83 -15.57 23.35
C VAL A 3 -18.27 -14.28 23.96
N PHE A 4 -19.12 -13.30 24.25
CA PHE A 4 -18.73 -12.05 24.91
C PHE A 4 -18.09 -12.36 26.26
N LYS A 5 -16.81 -12.01 26.41
CA LYS A 5 -16.04 -12.21 27.64
C LYS A 5 -15.56 -10.85 28.15
N VAL A 6 -16.18 -10.37 29.22
CA VAL A 6 -15.92 -9.04 29.80
C VAL A 6 -14.43 -8.79 30.02
N ASP A 7 -13.71 -9.76 30.55
CA ASP A 7 -12.28 -9.66 30.88
C ASP A 7 -11.41 -9.35 29.64
N LEU A 8 -11.76 -9.94 28.48
CA LEU A 8 -11.07 -9.69 27.22
C LEU A 8 -11.45 -8.32 26.65
N GLU A 9 -12.72 -7.94 26.76
CA GLU A 9 -13.21 -6.66 26.23
C GLU A 9 -12.68 -5.46 27.01
N ILE A 10 -12.40 -5.60 28.31
CA ILE A 10 -11.72 -4.55 29.10
C ILE A 10 -10.39 -4.18 28.46
N GLU A 11 -9.67 -5.14 27.87
CA GLU A 11 -8.39 -4.85 27.22
C GLU A 11 -8.53 -4.01 25.95
N ASN A 12 -9.69 -4.03 25.30
CA ASN A 12 -10.00 -3.26 24.10
C ASN A 12 -10.41 -1.80 24.39
N VAL A 13 -10.68 -1.43 25.65
CA VAL A 13 -11.08 -0.07 26.02
C VAL A 13 -9.89 0.89 25.97
N SER A 14 -10.00 2.01 25.26
CA SER A 14 -8.86 2.92 25.02
C SER A 14 -8.41 3.70 26.27
N ASN A 15 -9.33 4.12 27.12
CA ASN A 15 -9.04 4.96 28.29
C ASN A 15 -8.58 4.12 29.51
N ALA A 16 -7.33 4.30 29.94
CA ALA A 16 -6.75 3.58 31.08
C ALA A 16 -7.53 3.78 32.39
N ASN A 17 -8.01 5.00 32.67
CA ASN A 17 -8.80 5.29 33.88
C ASN A 17 -10.19 4.65 33.82
N THR A 18 -10.74 4.44 32.62
CA THR A 18 -11.98 3.68 32.43
C THR A 18 -11.72 2.19 32.62
N LYS A 19 -10.62 1.64 32.07
CA LYS A 19 -10.21 0.23 32.29
C LYS A 19 -10.15 -0.13 33.77
N ASP A 20 -9.50 0.70 34.59
CA ASP A 20 -9.35 0.41 36.01
C ASP A 20 -10.69 0.39 36.76
N LYS A 21 -11.63 1.27 36.39
CA LYS A 21 -13.00 1.23 36.93
C LYS A 21 -13.80 0.03 36.43
N LEU A 22 -13.59 -0.42 35.20
CA LEU A 22 -14.22 -1.63 34.67
C LEU A 22 -13.74 -2.90 35.36
N LYS A 23 -12.49 -2.95 35.83
CA LYS A 23 -12.01 -4.05 36.70
C LYS A 23 -12.79 -4.11 38.02
N GLU A 24 -13.21 -2.97 38.58
CA GLU A 24 -14.09 -2.92 39.75
C GLU A 24 -15.48 -3.47 39.43
N VAL A 25 -16.06 -3.07 38.29
CA VAL A 25 -17.36 -3.60 37.80
C VAL A 25 -17.30 -5.13 37.70
N LEU A 26 -16.25 -5.65 37.08
CA LEU A 26 -16.04 -7.08 36.89
C LEU A 26 -15.86 -7.81 38.23
N SER A 27 -15.12 -7.23 39.17
CA SER A 27 -14.97 -7.77 40.52
C SER A 27 -16.31 -7.86 41.25
N CYS A 28 -17.14 -6.82 41.18
CA CYS A 28 -18.49 -6.85 41.76
C CYS A 28 -19.35 -7.96 41.13
N TYR A 29 -19.28 -8.12 39.80
CA TYR A 29 -20.06 -9.11 39.08
C TYR A 29 -19.64 -10.55 39.44
N ASN A 30 -18.34 -10.83 39.45
CA ASN A 30 -17.79 -12.16 39.76
C ASN A 30 -18.08 -12.58 41.21
N ASN A 31 -18.16 -11.62 42.13
CA ASN A 31 -18.53 -11.85 43.53
C ASN A 31 -20.05 -11.98 43.77
N GLY A 32 -20.88 -11.92 42.72
CA GLY A 32 -22.34 -12.02 42.85
C GLY A 32 -23.03 -10.75 43.36
N ASN A 33 -22.31 -9.63 43.44
CA ASN A 33 -22.82 -8.35 43.95
C ASN A 33 -23.52 -7.53 42.85
N TYR A 34 -24.54 -8.11 42.20
CA TYR A 34 -25.13 -7.58 40.96
C TYR A 34 -25.73 -6.17 41.08
N ARG A 35 -26.28 -5.82 42.26
CA ARG A 35 -26.73 -4.44 42.53
C ARG A 35 -25.56 -3.45 42.51
N ALA A 36 -24.45 -3.80 43.16
CA ALA A 36 -23.25 -2.97 43.17
C ALA A 36 -22.64 -2.90 41.75
N THR A 37 -22.62 -4.01 41.01
CA THR A 37 -22.19 -4.05 39.62
C THR A 37 -22.89 -3.00 38.77
N VAL A 38 -24.23 -2.92 38.82
CA VAL A 38 -24.99 -1.95 38.03
C VAL A 38 -24.71 -0.50 38.46
N VAL A 39 -24.50 -0.25 39.76
CA VAL A 39 -24.15 1.08 40.26
C VAL A 39 -22.78 1.52 39.77
N VAL A 40 -21.75 0.68 39.93
CA VAL A 40 -20.38 0.98 39.50
C VAL A 40 -20.30 1.07 37.97
N LEU A 41 -21.01 0.21 37.24
CA LEU A 41 -21.07 0.22 35.78
C LEU A 41 -21.58 1.56 35.25
N TYR A 42 -22.71 2.03 35.79
CA TYR A 42 -23.31 3.27 35.34
C TYR A 42 -22.45 4.50 35.70
N THR A 43 -21.85 4.53 36.89
CA THR A 43 -20.89 5.59 37.25
C THR A 43 -19.70 5.61 36.29
N THR A 44 -19.18 4.43 35.93
CA THR A 44 -18.07 4.29 34.98
C THR A 44 -18.48 4.77 33.58
N LEU A 45 -19.70 4.48 33.15
CA LEU A 45 -20.25 4.93 31.87
C LEU A 45 -20.34 6.45 31.78
N ILE A 46 -20.87 7.11 32.81
CA ILE A 46 -20.96 8.58 32.85
C ILE A 46 -19.56 9.21 32.87
N TYR A 47 -18.63 8.65 33.63
CA TYR A 47 -17.24 9.10 33.65
C TYR A 47 -16.62 9.04 32.25
N ASP A 48 -16.79 7.92 31.55
CA ASP A 48 -16.21 7.71 30.21
C ASP A 48 -16.84 8.64 29.16
N LEU A 49 -18.16 8.83 29.19
CA LEU A 49 -18.85 9.79 28.31
C LEU A 49 -18.39 11.24 28.53
N LEU A 50 -18.16 11.65 29.78
CA LEU A 50 -17.63 12.99 30.08
C LEU A 50 -16.21 13.16 29.58
N GLN A 51 -15.34 12.16 29.78
CA GLN A 51 -13.98 12.16 29.23
C GLN A 51 -14.00 12.27 27.70
N LYS A 52 -14.89 11.53 27.04
CA LYS A 52 -15.09 11.59 25.60
C LYS A 52 -15.52 12.97 25.11
N LEU A 53 -16.43 13.64 25.84
CA LEU A 53 -16.82 15.01 25.53
C LEU A 53 -15.68 16.02 25.74
N VAL A 54 -14.80 15.82 26.73
CA VAL A 54 -13.60 16.66 26.93
C VAL A 54 -12.61 16.46 25.79
N ILE A 55 -12.31 15.21 25.41
CA ILE A 55 -11.44 14.92 24.26
C ILE A 55 -12.02 15.56 22.99
N LEU A 56 -13.34 15.42 22.79
CA LEU A 56 -14.01 16.12 21.71
C LEU A 56 -13.84 17.63 21.85
N SER A 57 -14.03 18.24 23.01
CA SER A 57 -13.88 19.69 23.16
C SER A 57 -12.50 20.21 22.75
N ASP A 58 -11.46 19.49 23.13
CA ASP A 58 -10.06 19.89 22.95
C ASP A 58 -9.61 19.77 21.48
N VAL A 59 -10.00 18.68 20.80
CA VAL A 59 -9.70 18.47 19.36
C VAL A 59 -10.24 19.61 18.48
N TYR A 60 -11.36 20.22 18.84
CA TYR A 60 -11.90 21.37 18.09
C TYR A 60 -11.20 22.70 18.41
N ASP A 61 -10.75 22.90 19.65
CA ASP A 61 -10.04 24.12 20.04
C ASP A 61 -8.64 24.17 19.37
N ASP A 62 -7.96 23.02 19.23
CA ASP A 62 -6.68 22.91 18.51
C ASP A 62 -6.81 23.15 17.01
N ASN A 63 -7.86 22.63 16.35
CA ASN A 63 -8.13 22.88 14.93
C ASN A 63 -8.38 24.37 14.62
N LYS A 64 -9.02 25.11 15.54
CA LYS A 64 -9.23 26.56 15.40
C LYS A 64 -7.92 27.34 15.54
N ASN A 65 -7.03 26.91 16.43
CA ASN A 65 -5.73 27.52 16.64
C ASN A 65 -4.76 27.23 15.48
N ALA A 66 -4.79 26.02 14.92
CA ALA A 66 -4.02 25.65 13.73
C ALA A 66 -4.42 26.50 12.51
N ASN A 67 -5.73 26.67 12.25
CA ASN A 67 -6.22 27.53 11.16
C ASN A 67 -5.89 29.03 11.36
N LYS A 68 -5.88 29.52 12.61
CA LYS A 68 -5.44 30.90 12.90
C LYS A 68 -3.94 31.11 12.71
N ASN A 69 -3.13 30.08 12.98
CA ASN A 69 -1.68 30.16 12.82
C ASN A 69 -1.24 29.99 11.35
N ALA A 70 -1.97 29.22 10.55
CA ALA A 70 -1.78 29.18 9.09
C ALA A 70 -2.03 30.56 8.45
N ASN A 71 -3.17 31.20 8.74
CA ASN A 71 -3.49 32.54 8.23
C ASN A 71 -2.58 33.67 8.76
N LYS A 72 -1.79 33.43 9.81
CA LYS A 72 -0.79 34.40 10.31
C LYS A 72 0.58 34.25 9.66
N ASN A 73 0.90 33.07 9.13
CA ASN A 73 2.18 32.81 8.47
C ASN A 73 2.15 33.14 6.98
N ASP A 74 0.97 33.16 6.35
CA ASP A 74 0.82 33.61 4.95
C ASP A 74 0.92 35.14 4.81
N ASN A 75 0.70 35.91 5.88
CA ASN A 75 0.74 37.38 5.87
C ASN A 75 2.07 37.98 6.39
N LYS A 76 3.16 37.20 6.37
CA LYS A 76 4.49 37.67 6.81
C LYS A 76 5.64 37.40 5.84
N ASN A 77 5.38 36.84 4.65
CA ASN A 77 6.42 36.58 3.65
C ASN A 77 6.27 37.33 2.31
N ASP A 78 5.24 38.15 2.14
CA ASP A 78 5.14 39.07 1.01
C ASP A 78 5.37 40.51 1.50
N ASP A 79 6.65 40.85 1.68
CA ASP A 79 7.21 42.21 1.52
C ASP A 79 8.65 42.19 2.04
N LYS A 80 9.57 41.75 1.18
CA LYS A 80 10.96 42.22 1.12
C LYS A 80 11.64 41.62 -0.11
N ASN A 81 11.43 42.28 -1.23
CA ASN A 81 12.49 42.62 -2.17
C ASN A 81 11.88 43.57 -3.20
N ASP A 82 12.15 44.87 -3.07
CA ASP A 82 12.58 45.70 -4.18
C ASP A 82 13.24 46.99 -3.67
N ASP A 83 14.52 47.09 -4.03
CA ASP A 83 15.31 48.25 -4.41
C ASP A 83 15.45 49.53 -3.54
N LYS A 84 16.71 49.72 -3.10
CA LYS A 84 17.61 50.87 -3.31
C LYS A 84 17.32 52.24 -2.64
N ASN A 85 18.26 52.58 -1.75
CA ASN A 85 19.02 53.82 -1.59
C ASN A 85 18.33 55.20 -1.50
N ASP A 86 18.78 55.90 -0.45
CA ASP A 86 19.05 57.33 -0.30
C ASP A 86 17.84 58.30 -0.35
N ASP A 87 17.42 58.83 0.80
CA ASP A 87 17.87 60.16 1.23
C ASP A 87 17.34 60.56 2.62
N LYS A 88 18.07 61.48 3.24
CA LYS A 88 17.91 62.04 4.59
C LYS A 88 16.75 63.04 4.68
N ASN A 89 16.04 63.07 5.81
CA ASN A 89 15.96 64.22 6.74
C ASN A 89 14.68 64.21 7.61
N ASP A 90 14.94 64.41 8.91
CA ASP A 90 14.32 65.33 9.87
C ASP A 90 12.81 65.34 10.22
N ASP A 91 12.65 65.61 11.53
CA ASP A 91 11.56 66.29 12.24
C ASP A 91 10.37 65.49 12.82
N LYS A 92 10.55 65.15 14.10
CA LYS A 92 9.88 65.69 15.31
C LYS A 92 8.38 66.01 15.31
N ASN A 93 7.82 65.77 16.51
CA ASN A 93 6.58 66.26 17.14
C ASN A 93 5.31 65.51 16.73
N ASP A 94 4.27 65.38 17.54
CA ASP A 94 3.97 65.38 18.98
C ASP A 94 2.44 65.09 19.03
N ASP A 95 1.88 64.91 20.24
CA ASP A 95 0.45 65.06 20.57
C ASP A 95 -0.56 63.92 20.26
N LYS A 96 -0.75 63.11 21.31
CA LYS A 96 -1.93 63.05 22.22
C LYS A 96 -3.37 63.17 21.68
N ASN A 97 -4.16 62.21 22.19
CA ASN A 97 -5.59 62.27 22.60
C ASN A 97 -6.61 62.43 21.46
N ASP A 98 -7.86 61.97 21.51
CA ASP A 98 -8.69 61.15 22.41
C ASP A 98 -9.96 60.83 21.58
N ASP A 99 -10.83 59.99 22.14
CA ASP A 99 -12.28 59.92 21.86
C ASP A 99 -12.84 59.09 20.69
N LYS A 100 -13.29 57.90 21.10
CA LYS A 100 -14.68 57.39 21.03
C LYS A 100 -15.65 58.02 20.00
N ASN A 101 -16.05 57.21 19.03
CA ASN A 101 -17.43 56.92 18.56
C ASN A 101 -17.29 56.31 17.15
N ASP A 102 -18.08 55.37 16.66
CA ASP A 102 -19.21 54.61 17.15
C ASP A 102 -19.42 53.51 16.08
N ASN A 103 -19.64 52.30 16.54
CA ASN A 103 -20.68 51.38 16.06
C ASN A 103 -20.83 50.99 14.56
N LYS A 104 -21.00 49.66 14.40
CA LYS A 104 -21.64 48.91 13.30
C LYS A 104 -20.79 48.58 12.07
N ASN A 105 -20.05 47.47 12.18
CA ASN A 105 -20.40 46.26 11.45
C ASN A 105 -19.58 45.07 11.99
N ASP A 106 -19.96 43.87 11.59
CA ASP A 106 -19.28 42.60 11.89
C ASP A 106 -19.72 41.88 13.16
N ASN A 107 -21.03 41.87 13.39
CA ASN A 107 -21.67 40.79 14.12
C ASN A 107 -22.37 39.86 13.11
N LYS A 108 -21.63 38.90 12.52
CA LYS A 108 -22.24 37.71 11.90
C LYS A 108 -21.37 36.48 11.59
N ASN A 109 -20.13 36.36 12.10
CA ASN A 109 -19.31 35.18 11.78
C ASN A 109 -18.58 34.47 12.94
N ASP A 110 -18.87 34.78 14.21
CA ASP A 110 -18.15 34.18 15.35
C ASP A 110 -18.94 33.16 16.21
N ASN A 111 -20.20 32.84 15.88
CA ASN A 111 -21.03 31.91 16.67
C ASN A 111 -21.17 30.51 16.05
N LYS A 112 -20.09 29.74 16.03
CA LYS A 112 -20.17 28.27 16.07
C LYS A 112 -19.27 27.77 17.19
N ILE A 113 -19.81 27.77 18.40
CA ILE A 113 -19.22 27.12 19.55
C ILE A 113 -19.42 25.60 19.35
N ASN A 114 -18.39 24.82 19.68
CA ASN A 114 -18.37 23.37 19.54
C ASN A 114 -19.49 22.72 20.39
N ASN A 115 -20.32 21.89 19.75
CA ASN A 115 -21.41 21.14 20.39
C ASN A 115 -20.96 20.42 21.68
N ALA A 116 -19.76 19.82 21.72
CA ALA A 116 -19.25 19.13 22.92
C ALA A 116 -18.98 20.11 24.08
N LYS A 117 -18.45 21.30 23.78
CA LYS A 117 -18.18 22.35 24.76
C LYS A 117 -19.48 22.95 25.31
N GLU A 118 -20.49 23.12 24.45
CA GLU A 118 -21.83 23.54 24.89
C GLU A 118 -22.47 22.52 25.84
N ILE A 119 -22.34 21.21 25.55
CA ILE A 119 -22.84 20.16 26.44
C ILE A 119 -22.13 20.23 27.79
N LEU A 120 -20.79 20.31 27.80
CA LEU A 120 -20.01 20.38 29.04
C LEU A 120 -20.39 21.59 29.89
N LEU A 121 -20.54 22.77 29.28
CA LEU A 121 -20.98 23.98 29.97
C LEU A 121 -22.39 23.84 30.53
N CYS A 122 -23.33 23.32 29.74
CA CYS A 122 -24.71 23.08 30.17
C CYS A 122 -24.77 22.16 31.39
N ILE A 123 -24.00 21.07 31.38
CA ILE A 123 -23.95 20.12 32.48
C ILE A 123 -23.27 20.70 33.73
N ASP A 124 -22.21 21.49 33.57
CA ASP A 124 -21.57 22.19 34.68
C ASP A 124 -22.53 23.19 35.37
N GLU A 125 -23.31 23.93 34.60
CA GLU A 125 -24.34 24.83 35.13
C GLU A 125 -25.45 24.09 35.89
N GLU A 126 -25.95 22.96 35.36
CA GLU A 126 -26.96 22.15 36.06
C GLU A 126 -26.43 21.59 37.38
N ARG A 127 -25.17 21.13 37.40
CA ARG A 127 -24.53 20.63 38.62
C ARG A 127 -24.32 21.73 39.66
N LYS A 128 -23.97 22.95 39.25
CA LYS A 128 -23.85 24.12 40.14
C LYS A 128 -25.19 24.53 40.76
N LYS A 129 -26.29 24.41 40.01
CA LYS A 129 -27.65 24.72 40.52
C LYS A 129 -28.13 23.72 41.58
N ASN A 130 -27.78 22.44 41.45
CA ASN A 130 -28.13 21.43 42.46
C ASN A 130 -27.12 20.27 42.49
N ILE A 131 -26.12 20.38 43.36
CA ILE A 131 -24.98 19.46 43.48
C ILE A 131 -25.43 18.02 43.82
N THR A 132 -26.55 17.86 44.53
CA THR A 132 -27.05 16.55 44.99
C THR A 132 -27.96 15.82 44.01
N SER A 133 -28.40 16.50 42.95
CA SER A 133 -29.37 15.93 42.01
C SER A 133 -28.70 15.05 40.96
N SER A 134 -29.22 13.84 40.74
CA SER A 134 -28.78 12.96 39.64
C SER A 134 -29.54 13.23 38.32
N LYS A 135 -30.24 14.36 38.22
CA LYS A 135 -31.07 14.70 37.05
C LYS A 135 -30.22 15.05 35.83
N TRP A 136 -29.10 15.75 36.04
CA TRP A 136 -28.19 16.20 34.97
C TRP A 136 -27.66 15.05 34.11
N GLU A 137 -27.54 13.84 34.67
CA GLU A 137 -27.07 12.68 33.92
C GLU A 137 -28.04 12.27 32.81
N GLY A 138 -29.35 12.47 33.02
CA GLY A 138 -30.35 12.26 31.98
C GLY A 138 -30.23 13.32 30.88
N THR A 139 -30.07 14.58 31.29
CA THR A 139 -29.80 15.70 30.38
C THR A 139 -28.55 15.45 29.54
N LEU A 140 -27.48 14.90 30.14
CA LEU A 140 -26.25 14.55 29.44
C LEU A 140 -26.52 13.57 28.29
N LEU A 141 -27.23 12.47 28.56
CA LEU A 141 -27.56 11.47 27.53
C LEU A 141 -28.43 12.05 26.41
N ASP A 142 -29.43 12.87 26.76
CA ASP A 142 -30.28 13.54 25.78
C ASP A 142 -29.49 14.52 24.90
N GLU A 143 -28.62 15.33 25.50
CA GLU A 143 -27.83 16.31 24.76
C GLU A 143 -26.74 15.66 23.90
N ILE A 144 -26.09 14.58 24.37
CA ILE A 144 -25.16 13.79 23.56
C ILE A 144 -25.88 13.24 22.32
N ALA A 145 -27.07 12.64 22.48
CA ALA A 145 -27.82 12.07 21.35
C ALA A 145 -28.32 13.13 20.36
N LYS A 146 -28.66 14.34 20.84
CA LYS A 146 -29.13 15.44 19.99
C LYS A 146 -28.02 16.18 19.26
N LYS A 147 -26.90 16.43 19.94
CA LYS A 147 -25.86 17.37 19.49
C LYS A 147 -24.58 16.68 19.01
N THR A 148 -24.44 15.36 19.22
CA THR A 148 -23.28 14.58 18.77
C THR A 148 -23.72 13.33 18.01
N GLU A 149 -22.78 12.67 17.34
CA GLU A 149 -23.02 11.37 16.69
C GLU A 149 -22.64 10.17 17.61
N LEU A 150 -22.31 10.41 18.89
CA LEU A 150 -21.87 9.37 19.84
C LEU A 150 -22.95 8.37 20.23
N LEU A 151 -24.20 8.81 20.28
CA LEU A 151 -25.34 7.99 20.69
C LEU A 151 -26.48 8.17 19.69
N SER A 152 -27.00 7.06 19.17
CA SER A 152 -28.30 7.06 18.50
C SER A 152 -29.44 7.20 19.51
N ASN A 153 -30.63 7.55 19.04
CA ASN A 153 -31.82 7.63 19.89
C ASN A 153 -32.16 6.28 20.55
N VAL A 154 -31.91 5.15 19.86
CA VAL A 154 -32.18 3.81 20.42
C VAL A 154 -31.20 3.50 21.55
N GLU A 155 -29.91 3.72 21.31
CA GLU A 155 -28.86 3.50 22.31
C GLU A 155 -29.05 4.39 23.54
N LYS A 156 -29.48 5.64 23.34
CA LYS A 156 -29.84 6.56 24.42
C LYS A 156 -30.92 5.95 25.33
N GLU A 157 -31.97 5.34 24.78
CA GLU A 157 -33.02 4.68 25.57
C GLU A 157 -32.49 3.46 26.34
N GLU A 158 -31.55 2.70 25.76
CA GLU A 158 -30.89 1.60 26.47
C GLU A 158 -30.05 2.10 27.65
N LEU A 159 -29.34 3.22 27.50
CA LEU A 159 -28.59 3.85 28.58
C LEU A 159 -29.51 4.48 29.64
N MET A 160 -30.66 5.03 29.24
CA MET A 160 -31.70 5.49 30.17
C MET A 160 -32.28 4.32 30.99
N TYR A 161 -32.44 3.14 30.38
CA TYR A 161 -32.83 1.93 31.11
C TYR A 161 -31.76 1.52 32.13
N LEU A 162 -30.47 1.57 31.77
CA LEU A 162 -29.38 1.33 32.73
C LEU A 162 -29.43 2.31 33.90
N LYS A 163 -29.64 3.61 33.65
CA LYS A 163 -29.84 4.64 34.69
C LYS A 163 -31.00 4.28 35.62
N LYS A 164 -32.13 3.84 35.06
CA LYS A 164 -33.31 3.41 35.82
C LYS A 164 -32.98 2.21 36.73
N CYS A 165 -32.28 1.20 36.21
CA CYS A 165 -31.81 0.07 37.00
C CYS A 165 -30.83 0.50 38.11
N ARG A 166 -29.91 1.43 37.82
CA ARG A 166 -29.01 2.02 38.83
C ARG A 166 -29.79 2.67 39.97
N ASN A 167 -30.80 3.46 39.65
CA ASN A 167 -31.64 4.12 40.66
C ASN A 167 -32.33 3.12 41.59
N TYR A 168 -32.91 2.06 41.02
CA TYR A 168 -33.55 1.00 41.82
C TYR A 168 -32.55 0.17 42.63
N ALA A 169 -31.33 -0.01 42.12
CA ALA A 169 -30.27 -0.71 42.84
C ALA A 169 -29.71 0.12 44.00
N ALA A 170 -29.69 1.45 43.90
CA ALA A 170 -29.09 2.35 44.90
C ALA A 170 -30.07 2.86 45.96
N HIS A 171 -31.35 2.98 45.64
CA HIS A 171 -32.34 3.61 46.53
C HIS A 171 -33.52 2.68 46.84
N PRO A 172 -33.99 2.63 48.10
CA PRO A 172 -35.18 1.86 48.46
C PRO A 172 -36.42 2.39 47.75
N ILE A 173 -37.29 1.47 47.34
CA ILE A 173 -38.61 1.78 46.80
C ILE A 173 -39.60 1.67 47.95
N TYR A 174 -40.41 2.72 48.15
CA TYR A 174 -41.50 2.72 49.12
C TYR A 174 -42.83 2.71 48.37
N SER A 175 -43.67 1.73 48.71
CA SER A 175 -45.06 1.64 48.28
C SER A 175 -45.92 1.55 49.55
N ILE A 176 -47.15 2.05 49.49
CA ILE A 176 -48.10 1.95 50.60
C ILE A 176 -48.54 0.48 50.79
N GLU A 177 -48.47 -0.33 49.74
CA GLU A 177 -48.90 -1.73 49.72
C GLU A 177 -47.73 -2.72 49.84
N GLU A 178 -46.54 -2.33 49.40
CA GLU A 178 -45.32 -3.13 49.48
C GLU A 178 -44.32 -2.39 50.38
N ASN A 179 -43.93 -3.00 51.50
CA ASN A 179 -42.91 -2.48 52.44
C ASN A 179 -41.67 -1.92 51.73
N VAL A 180 -40.77 -1.23 52.45
CA VAL A 180 -39.50 -0.74 51.89
C VAL A 180 -38.69 -1.90 51.29
N VAL A 181 -38.59 -1.97 49.96
CA VAL A 181 -37.84 -3.02 49.22
C VAL A 181 -36.80 -2.40 48.30
N LEU A 182 -35.64 -3.04 48.20
CA LEU A 182 -34.63 -2.76 47.18
C LEU A 182 -34.83 -3.74 46.02
N LYS A 183 -34.89 -3.23 44.79
CA LYS A 183 -35.09 -4.10 43.62
C LYS A 183 -33.92 -5.08 43.47
N GLU A 184 -34.23 -6.35 43.31
CA GLU A 184 -33.25 -7.39 43.00
C GLU A 184 -32.78 -7.26 41.54
N ILE A 185 -31.47 -7.43 41.32
CA ILE A 185 -30.86 -7.46 39.99
C ILE A 185 -30.30 -8.85 39.79
N THR A 186 -30.77 -9.55 38.76
CA THR A 186 -30.28 -10.89 38.44
C THR A 186 -28.92 -10.83 37.75
N LYS A 187 -28.21 -11.96 37.76
CA LYS A 187 -26.95 -12.14 37.05
C LYS A 187 -27.10 -11.82 35.55
N GLU A 188 -28.16 -12.32 34.93
CA GLU A 188 -28.46 -12.17 33.51
C GLU A 188 -28.73 -10.71 33.16
N THR A 189 -29.44 -9.99 34.04
CA THR A 189 -29.70 -8.56 33.86
C THR A 189 -28.40 -7.77 33.96
N ALA A 190 -27.55 -8.07 34.94
CA ALA A 190 -26.28 -7.39 35.12
C ALA A 190 -25.34 -7.59 33.92
N ILE A 191 -25.21 -8.82 33.41
CA ILE A 191 -24.32 -9.08 32.27
C ILE A 191 -24.85 -8.50 30.95
N ASP A 192 -26.16 -8.47 30.72
CA ASP A 192 -26.74 -7.82 29.55
C ASP A 192 -26.46 -6.31 29.56
N LEU A 193 -26.61 -5.68 30.73
CA LEU A 193 -26.31 -4.27 30.93
C LEU A 193 -24.81 -3.97 30.73
N ILE A 194 -23.91 -4.83 31.23
CA ILE A 194 -22.47 -4.71 30.97
C ILE A 194 -22.21 -4.75 29.47
N ARG A 195 -22.73 -5.77 28.78
CA ARG A 195 -22.52 -5.93 27.34
C ARG A 195 -22.96 -4.69 26.56
N LYS A 196 -24.18 -4.21 26.81
CA LYS A 196 -24.71 -2.99 26.16
C LYS A 196 -23.83 -1.77 26.43
N ALA A 197 -23.38 -1.57 27.66
CA ALA A 197 -22.49 -0.45 28.00
C ALA A 197 -21.15 -0.51 27.25
N PHE A 198 -20.59 -1.72 27.06
CA PHE A 198 -19.38 -1.91 26.24
C PHE A 198 -19.63 -1.57 24.77
N GLU A 199 -20.67 -2.14 24.18
CA GLU A 199 -21.00 -1.96 22.75
C GLU A 199 -21.37 -0.52 22.39
N ILE A 200 -22.08 0.17 23.28
CA ILE A 200 -22.57 1.54 23.07
C ILE A 200 -21.51 2.58 23.42
N VAL A 201 -20.82 2.40 24.54
CA VAL A 201 -19.93 3.42 25.10
C VAL A 201 -18.49 2.94 25.07
N PHE A 202 -18.11 1.97 25.90
CA PHE A 202 -16.69 1.77 26.23
C PHE A 202 -15.79 1.36 25.05
N LEU A 203 -16.33 0.63 24.07
CA LEU A 203 -15.58 0.21 22.88
C LEU A 203 -15.59 1.25 21.75
N ARG A 204 -16.35 2.36 21.88
CA ARG A 204 -16.40 3.43 20.87
C ARG A 204 -15.50 4.59 21.24
N ASP A 205 -14.70 5.06 20.30
CA ASP A 205 -13.86 6.25 20.52
C ASP A 205 -14.67 7.57 20.37
N PRO A 206 -14.25 8.66 21.04
CA PRO A 206 -14.93 9.95 21.04
C PRO A 206 -15.04 10.61 19.67
N ILE A 207 -14.14 10.29 18.73
CA ILE A 207 -13.98 11.03 17.48
C ILE A 207 -15.03 10.51 16.49
N LEU A 208 -16.17 11.21 16.36
CA LEU A 208 -17.22 10.92 15.38
C LEU A 208 -17.62 12.20 14.65
N GLY A 209 -17.31 12.30 13.36
CA GLY A 209 -17.73 13.42 12.51
C GLY A 209 -16.71 13.83 11.44
N LYS A 210 -17.03 14.88 10.67
CA LYS A 210 -16.19 15.47 9.58
C LYS A 210 -14.76 15.78 10.05
N ASP A 211 -14.59 16.03 11.34
CA ASP A 211 -13.32 16.36 11.98
C ASP A 211 -12.43 15.13 12.26
N VAL A 212 -13.00 13.91 12.30
CA VAL A 212 -12.23 12.65 12.37
C VAL A 212 -11.33 12.50 11.16
N ILE A 213 -11.85 12.83 9.97
CA ILE A 213 -11.12 12.68 8.72
C ILE A 213 -10.00 13.71 8.66
N ASN A 214 -10.25 14.95 9.11
CA ASN A 214 -9.21 15.97 9.18
C ASN A 214 -8.12 15.59 10.19
N PHE A 215 -8.50 15.10 11.36
CA PHE A 215 -7.56 14.60 12.37
C PHE A 215 -6.77 13.39 11.87
N PHE A 216 -7.43 12.45 11.18
CA PHE A 216 -6.77 11.33 10.52
C PHE A 216 -5.70 11.84 9.58
N VAL A 217 -6.07 12.71 8.63
CA VAL A 217 -5.18 13.23 7.60
C VAL A 217 -4.02 14.00 8.22
N SER A 218 -4.27 14.86 9.22
CA SER A 218 -3.18 15.59 9.90
C SER A 218 -2.20 14.65 10.58
N GLU A 219 -2.69 13.67 11.33
CA GLU A 219 -1.84 12.71 12.06
C GLU A 219 -1.07 11.79 11.11
N THR A 220 -1.69 11.32 10.03
CA THR A 220 -1.01 10.47 9.05
C THR A 220 0.06 11.24 8.28
N ASN A 221 -0.21 12.50 7.94
CA ASN A 221 0.75 13.35 7.25
C ASN A 221 1.96 13.66 8.14
N GLU A 222 1.73 13.99 9.41
CA GLU A 222 2.81 14.20 10.37
C GLU A 222 3.64 12.93 10.60
N TYR A 223 2.99 11.78 10.75
CA TYR A 223 3.68 10.50 10.91
C TYR A 223 4.56 10.20 9.69
N TYR A 224 3.97 10.26 8.49
CA TYR A 224 4.65 9.93 7.25
C TYR A 224 5.82 10.87 6.97
N LYS A 225 5.70 12.16 7.30
CA LYS A 225 6.80 13.12 7.21
C LYS A 225 8.01 12.74 8.06
N ARG A 226 7.81 12.06 9.20
CA ARG A 226 8.88 11.67 10.13
C ARG A 226 9.46 10.29 9.84
N LEU A 227 8.60 9.32 9.51
CA LEU A 227 8.98 7.90 9.44
C LEU A 227 8.75 7.26 8.06
N ASN A 228 8.20 8.02 7.11
CA ASN A 228 7.84 7.55 5.78
C ASN A 228 6.91 6.31 5.90
N THR A 229 7.18 5.23 5.16
CA THR A 229 6.40 3.99 5.18
C THR A 229 6.68 3.09 6.39
N ARG A 230 7.74 3.35 7.18
CA ARG A 230 8.14 2.46 8.28
C ARG A 230 7.13 2.51 9.43
N GLY A 231 6.42 1.41 9.66
CA GLY A 231 5.41 1.30 10.71
C GLY A 231 4.09 2.02 10.40
N PHE A 232 3.96 2.55 9.17
CA PHE A 232 2.83 3.42 8.81
C PHE A 232 1.52 2.64 8.75
N ARG A 233 1.55 1.41 8.22
CA ARG A 233 0.37 0.54 8.19
C ARG A 233 -0.14 0.26 9.60
N GLU A 234 0.72 -0.22 10.49
CA GLU A 234 0.36 -0.59 11.86
C GLU A 234 -0.18 0.63 12.61
N PHE A 235 0.46 1.78 12.44
CA PHE A 235 -0.03 3.05 12.99
C PHE A 235 -1.44 3.38 12.54
N VAL A 236 -1.71 3.33 11.23
CA VAL A 236 -3.02 3.65 10.66
C VAL A 236 -4.09 2.64 11.09
N GLU A 237 -3.78 1.35 11.05
CA GLU A 237 -4.70 0.28 11.40
C GLU A 237 -5.08 0.32 12.89
N ASP A 238 -4.09 0.39 13.78
CA ASP A 238 -4.29 0.29 15.23
C ASP A 238 -4.87 1.57 15.84
N LYS A 239 -4.46 2.73 15.33
CA LYS A 239 -4.90 4.04 15.86
C LYS A 239 -6.23 4.47 15.26
N PHE A 240 -6.56 4.05 14.05
CA PHE A 240 -7.73 4.55 13.33
C PHE A 240 -8.65 3.44 12.84
N PHE A 241 -8.22 2.60 11.88
CA PHE A 241 -9.16 1.73 11.16
C PHE A 241 -9.92 0.77 12.08
N LYS A 242 -9.25 0.14 13.06
CA LYS A 242 -9.92 -0.77 14.02
C LYS A 242 -10.97 -0.09 14.89
N ARG A 243 -10.90 1.23 15.05
CA ARG A 243 -11.81 2.04 15.90
C ARG A 243 -12.88 2.77 15.10
N MET A 244 -12.73 2.85 13.78
CA MET A 244 -13.69 3.52 12.91
C MET A 244 -14.87 2.61 12.57
N THR A 245 -16.08 3.17 12.63
CA THR A 245 -17.26 2.50 12.07
C THR A 245 -17.15 2.41 10.55
N GLN A 246 -17.79 1.41 9.93
CA GLN A 246 -17.74 1.25 8.48
C GLN A 246 -18.23 2.49 7.72
N LYS A 247 -19.26 3.18 8.24
CA LYS A 247 -19.78 4.44 7.67
C LYS A 247 -18.71 5.54 7.62
N ILE A 248 -17.86 5.63 8.63
CA ILE A 248 -16.74 6.58 8.67
C ILE A 248 -15.65 6.14 7.70
N LYS A 249 -15.32 4.85 7.65
CA LYS A 249 -14.35 4.30 6.70
C LYS A 249 -14.73 4.59 5.25
N ASP A 250 -16.00 4.41 4.88
CA ASP A 250 -16.50 4.71 3.53
C ASP A 250 -16.33 6.21 3.17
N LYS A 251 -16.60 7.08 4.15
CA LYS A 251 -16.44 8.54 3.98
C LYS A 251 -14.96 8.94 3.92
N LEU A 252 -14.11 8.29 4.71
CA LEU A 252 -12.66 8.47 4.69
C LEU A 252 -12.11 8.04 3.33
N PHE A 253 -12.48 6.85 2.84
CA PHE A 253 -12.09 6.34 1.53
C PHE A 253 -12.38 7.34 0.41
N LYS A 254 -13.63 7.83 0.32
CA LYS A 254 -14.00 8.86 -0.67
C LYS A 254 -13.20 10.15 -0.54
N THR A 255 -12.87 10.56 0.69
CA THR A 255 -12.02 11.74 0.93
C THR A 255 -10.58 11.51 0.47
N LEU A 256 -10.00 10.37 0.82
CA LEU A 256 -8.64 9.99 0.40
C LEU A 256 -8.53 9.85 -1.13
N CYS A 257 -9.54 9.29 -1.80
CA CYS A 257 -9.59 9.27 -3.27
C CYS A 257 -9.53 10.69 -3.86
N LYS A 258 -10.27 11.65 -3.29
CA LYS A 258 -10.26 13.04 -3.77
C LYS A 258 -8.90 13.70 -3.56
N PHE A 259 -8.30 13.54 -2.39
CA PHE A 259 -6.99 14.11 -2.07
C PHE A 259 -5.86 13.52 -2.93
N THR A 260 -5.98 12.22 -3.24
CA THR A 260 -4.94 11.50 -3.98
C THR A 260 -5.07 11.68 -5.49
N PHE A 261 -6.28 11.60 -6.04
CA PHE A 261 -6.49 11.49 -7.49
C PHE A 261 -7.09 12.74 -8.15
N VAL A 262 -7.63 13.69 -7.38
CA VAL A 262 -8.43 14.80 -7.95
C VAL A 262 -7.94 16.18 -7.54
N LEU A 263 -7.77 16.48 -6.25
CA LEU A 263 -7.38 17.82 -5.79
C LEU A 263 -5.89 18.07 -6.03
N ASP A 264 -5.54 19.29 -6.43
CA ASP A 264 -4.17 19.68 -6.83
C ASP A 264 -3.61 20.90 -6.08
N ASP A 265 -4.21 21.25 -4.95
CA ASP A 265 -3.67 22.30 -4.08
C ASP A 265 -2.35 21.86 -3.41
N ASN A 266 -1.60 22.83 -2.88
CA ASN A 266 -0.27 22.61 -2.31
C ASN A 266 -0.28 21.62 -1.13
N ASP A 267 -1.32 21.63 -0.30
CA ASP A 267 -1.43 20.70 0.84
C ASP A 267 -1.64 19.27 0.33
N CYS A 268 -2.53 19.09 -0.65
CA CYS A 268 -2.72 17.78 -1.29
C CYS A 268 -1.45 17.28 -2.00
N LYS A 269 -0.69 18.17 -2.66
CA LYS A 269 0.59 17.81 -3.31
C LYS A 269 1.61 17.27 -2.31
N LEU A 270 1.86 18.03 -1.26
CA LEU A 270 2.86 17.68 -0.24
C LEU A 270 2.53 16.35 0.47
N ASN A 271 1.25 16.04 0.63
CA ASN A 271 0.79 14.90 1.42
C ASN A 271 0.28 13.72 0.57
N ARG A 272 0.41 13.79 -0.76
CA ARG A 272 -0.20 12.83 -1.70
C ARG A 272 0.24 11.39 -1.47
N GLU A 273 1.51 11.16 -1.12
CA GLU A 273 2.01 9.82 -0.83
C GLU A 273 1.41 9.21 0.44
N ALA A 274 1.36 9.99 1.53
CA ALA A 274 0.75 9.53 2.78
C ALA A 274 -0.72 9.17 2.57
N ASN A 275 -1.46 10.02 1.86
CA ASN A 275 -2.85 9.79 1.48
C ASN A 275 -3.02 8.55 0.59
N TYR A 276 -2.12 8.35 -0.38
CA TYR A 276 -2.12 7.17 -1.26
C TYR A 276 -1.92 5.87 -0.48
N PHE A 277 -0.92 5.81 0.41
CA PHE A 277 -0.68 4.59 1.20
C PHE A 277 -1.83 4.31 2.17
N ALA A 278 -2.34 5.33 2.86
CA ALA A 278 -3.52 5.20 3.71
C ALA A 278 -4.74 4.70 2.93
N LEU A 279 -4.93 5.20 1.70
CA LEU A 279 -5.99 4.74 0.80
C LEU A 279 -5.84 3.27 0.44
N CYS A 280 -4.65 2.83 0.05
CA CYS A 280 -4.38 1.43 -0.29
C CYS A 280 -4.62 0.49 0.91
N TYR A 281 -4.16 0.87 2.11
CA TYR A 281 -4.39 0.07 3.32
C TYR A 281 -5.87 -0.04 3.67
N LEU A 282 -6.61 1.06 3.52
CA LEU A 282 -8.07 1.04 3.72
C LEU A 282 -8.76 0.17 2.67
N PHE A 283 -8.34 0.29 1.40
CA PHE A 283 -8.88 -0.51 0.30
C PHE A 283 -8.74 -2.01 0.55
N GLU A 284 -7.65 -2.44 1.19
CA GLU A 284 -7.40 -3.84 1.50
C GLU A 284 -8.30 -4.43 2.59
N GLU A 285 -8.92 -3.62 3.46
CA GLU A 285 -9.87 -4.12 4.46
C GLU A 285 -11.13 -4.72 3.83
N ASP A 286 -11.59 -4.17 2.70
CA ASP A 286 -12.78 -4.65 1.96
C ASP A 286 -12.73 -4.23 0.48
N LYS A 287 -11.92 -4.94 -0.31
CA LYS A 287 -11.68 -4.62 -1.73
C LYS A 287 -12.97 -4.51 -2.53
N SER A 288 -13.92 -5.42 -2.33
CA SER A 288 -15.19 -5.44 -3.10
C SER A 288 -16.04 -4.19 -2.81
N ARG A 289 -16.20 -3.84 -1.53
CA ARG A 289 -16.95 -2.65 -1.14
C ARG A 289 -16.32 -1.38 -1.68
N TYR A 290 -15.01 -1.23 -1.55
CA TYR A 290 -14.32 -0.02 -1.97
C TYR A 290 -14.21 0.10 -3.49
N THR A 291 -14.14 -1.03 -4.22
CA THR A 291 -14.31 -1.04 -5.68
C THR A 291 -15.67 -0.48 -6.07
N ASN A 292 -16.77 -0.93 -5.44
CA ASN A 292 -18.11 -0.39 -5.73
C ASN A 292 -18.19 1.11 -5.41
N LEU A 293 -17.65 1.55 -4.28
CA LEU A 293 -17.64 2.97 -3.92
C LEU A 293 -16.83 3.83 -4.89
N LEU A 294 -15.72 3.32 -5.42
CA LEU A 294 -14.92 4.00 -6.43
C LEU A 294 -15.70 4.13 -7.75
N ILE A 295 -16.36 3.05 -8.19
CA ILE A 295 -17.17 3.03 -9.41
C ILE A 295 -18.34 3.99 -9.30
N GLU A 296 -19.01 4.06 -8.15
CA GLU A 296 -20.18 4.90 -7.92
C GLU A 296 -19.87 6.40 -7.73
N ASP A 297 -18.63 6.78 -7.39
CA ASP A 297 -18.26 8.17 -7.10
C ASP A 297 -18.28 9.07 -8.36
N GLU A 298 -19.40 9.77 -8.55
CA GLU A 298 -19.62 10.70 -9.67
C GLU A 298 -18.64 11.88 -9.66
N TYR A 299 -18.24 12.34 -8.49
CA TYR A 299 -17.31 13.46 -8.38
C TYR A 299 -15.94 13.06 -8.92
N LEU A 300 -15.44 11.88 -8.55
CA LEU A 300 -14.18 11.35 -9.08
C LEU A 300 -14.23 11.25 -10.60
N ARG A 301 -15.26 10.58 -11.15
CA ARG A 301 -15.40 10.39 -12.60
C ARG A 301 -15.41 11.71 -13.38
N ASN A 302 -16.10 12.72 -12.87
CA ASN A 302 -16.27 14.00 -13.56
C ASN A 302 -15.10 14.98 -13.36
N LYS A 303 -14.22 14.75 -12.37
CA LYS A 303 -13.15 15.68 -12.00
C LYS A 303 -11.75 15.14 -12.22
N LEU A 304 -11.58 13.87 -12.62
CA LEU A 304 -10.30 13.38 -13.11
C LEU A 304 -9.81 14.24 -14.27
N GLN A 305 -8.52 14.57 -14.27
CA GLN A 305 -7.88 15.37 -15.29
C GLN A 305 -6.60 14.66 -15.76
N PRO A 306 -6.27 14.73 -17.06
CA PRO A 306 -4.99 14.26 -17.55
C PRO A 306 -3.85 15.09 -16.94
N GLU A 307 -2.71 14.46 -16.73
CA GLU A 307 -1.52 15.10 -16.19
C GLU A 307 -0.28 14.37 -16.72
N THR A 308 0.66 15.12 -17.28
CA THR A 308 1.97 14.63 -17.73
C THR A 308 3.08 15.37 -17.01
N ILE A 309 4.31 14.86 -17.10
CA ILE A 309 5.46 15.53 -16.49
C ILE A 309 5.68 16.93 -17.07
N LYS A 310 5.42 17.13 -18.37
CA LYS A 310 5.51 18.45 -19.02
C LYS A 310 4.50 19.45 -18.45
N SER A 311 3.26 19.02 -18.24
CA SER A 311 2.24 19.90 -17.63
C SER A 311 2.53 20.19 -16.16
N PHE A 312 3.18 19.25 -15.45
CA PHE A 312 3.56 19.41 -14.06
C PHE A 312 4.77 20.34 -13.88
N SER A 313 5.72 20.33 -14.82
CA SER A 313 6.95 21.12 -14.75
C SER A 313 6.85 22.51 -15.41
N ASP A 314 5.65 23.11 -15.46
CA ASP A 314 5.37 24.40 -16.11
C ASP A 314 5.89 24.49 -17.56
N LYS A 315 5.81 23.39 -18.33
CA LYS A 315 6.19 23.30 -19.75
C LYS A 315 7.65 23.65 -20.05
N LYS A 316 8.58 23.40 -19.12
CA LYS A 316 10.02 23.34 -19.47
C LYS A 316 10.25 22.40 -20.66
N ASP A 317 11.26 22.69 -21.47
CA ASP A 317 11.70 21.76 -22.51
C ASP A 317 11.94 20.38 -21.87
N ALA A 318 11.44 19.30 -22.50
CA ALA A 318 11.64 17.94 -22.01
C ALA A 318 13.12 17.62 -21.77
N ASN A 319 14.02 18.23 -22.55
CA ASN A 319 15.45 18.08 -22.40
C ASN A 319 16.01 18.74 -21.13
N GLU A 320 15.27 19.66 -20.51
CA GLU A 320 15.65 20.37 -19.27
C GLU A 320 15.07 19.73 -18.00
N ILE A 321 14.21 18.73 -18.14
CA ILE A 321 13.59 18.05 -17.00
C ILE A 321 14.64 17.21 -16.26
N SER A 322 14.93 17.61 -15.02
CA SER A 322 15.91 16.97 -14.16
C SER A 322 15.36 15.75 -13.42
N PHE A 323 16.26 14.92 -12.89
CA PHE A 323 15.91 13.79 -12.03
C PHE A 323 15.05 14.19 -10.82
N MET A 324 15.31 15.35 -10.21
CA MET A 324 14.49 15.85 -9.09
C MET A 324 13.04 16.12 -9.50
N VAL A 325 12.82 16.64 -10.72
CA VAL A 325 11.46 16.88 -11.22
C VAL A 325 10.73 15.57 -11.46
N ILE A 326 11.41 14.56 -12.01
CA ILE A 326 10.85 13.20 -12.17
C ILE A 326 10.46 12.61 -10.81
N ALA A 327 11.34 12.70 -9.82
CA ALA A 327 11.08 12.21 -8.48
C ALA A 327 9.87 12.91 -7.84
N ASN A 328 9.79 14.23 -7.92
CA ASN A 328 8.64 14.99 -7.40
C ASN A 328 7.36 14.63 -8.16
N TYR A 329 7.41 14.49 -9.49
CA TYR A 329 6.26 14.07 -10.27
C TYR A 329 5.73 12.69 -9.82
N LYS A 330 6.59 11.70 -9.59
CA LYS A 330 6.15 10.38 -9.09
C LYS A 330 5.50 10.44 -7.70
N ARG A 331 5.90 11.39 -6.85
CA ARG A 331 5.38 11.58 -5.49
C ARG A 331 4.08 12.38 -5.49
N GLU A 332 4.01 13.39 -6.34
CA GLU A 332 3.00 14.44 -6.34
C GLU A 332 2.04 14.36 -7.53
N SER A 333 2.20 13.50 -8.54
CA SER A 333 1.23 13.44 -9.64
C SER A 333 -0.03 12.68 -9.22
N ARG A 334 -1.19 13.31 -9.41
CA ARG A 334 -2.51 12.70 -9.22
C ARG A 334 -2.71 11.53 -10.19
N MET A 335 -2.41 11.75 -11.47
CA MET A 335 -2.58 10.72 -12.50
C MET A 335 -1.59 9.58 -12.31
N PHE A 336 -0.34 9.86 -11.92
CA PHE A 336 0.63 8.81 -11.60
C PHE A 336 0.16 7.95 -10.42
N LYS A 337 -0.32 8.55 -9.32
CA LYS A 337 -0.88 7.77 -8.20
C LYS A 337 -2.13 6.98 -8.60
N PHE A 338 -2.94 7.52 -9.50
CA PHE A 338 -4.13 6.81 -10.01
C PHE A 338 -3.73 5.59 -10.85
N VAL A 339 -2.72 5.72 -11.73
CA VAL A 339 -2.14 4.58 -12.45
C VAL A 339 -1.51 3.57 -11.48
N GLN A 340 -0.74 4.04 -10.51
CA GLN A 340 -0.09 3.19 -9.50
C GLN A 340 -1.11 2.38 -8.69
N PHE A 341 -2.30 2.93 -8.44
CA PHE A 341 -3.39 2.21 -7.81
C PHE A 341 -3.84 0.99 -8.63
N PHE A 342 -3.96 1.11 -9.96
CA PHE A 342 -4.33 -0.03 -10.83
C PHE A 342 -3.18 -1.02 -11.03
N GLN A 343 -1.93 -0.57 -10.96
CA GLN A 343 -0.78 -1.48 -10.92
C GLN A 343 -0.83 -2.40 -9.70
N SER A 344 -1.32 -1.87 -8.56
CA SER A 344 -1.46 -2.64 -7.31
C SER A 344 -2.75 -3.46 -7.26
N TYR A 345 -3.82 -3.00 -7.93
CA TYR A 345 -5.13 -3.65 -7.93
C TYR A 345 -5.73 -3.73 -9.36
N PRO A 346 -5.16 -4.57 -10.25
CA PRO A 346 -5.52 -4.63 -11.68
C PRO A 346 -7.00 -4.89 -11.94
N SER A 347 -7.62 -5.79 -11.16
CA SER A 347 -9.03 -6.18 -11.31
C SER A 347 -10.00 -5.01 -11.14
N VAL A 348 -9.58 -3.93 -10.48
CA VAL A 348 -10.41 -2.72 -10.34
C VAL A 348 -10.51 -1.98 -11.67
N PHE A 349 -9.49 -2.05 -12.51
CA PHE A 349 -9.49 -1.39 -13.81
C PHE A 349 -10.56 -1.97 -14.73
N ASP A 350 -10.76 -3.28 -14.72
CA ASP A 350 -11.72 -3.99 -15.58
C ASP A 350 -13.17 -3.53 -15.41
N VAL A 351 -13.52 -3.09 -14.20
CA VAL A 351 -14.88 -2.68 -13.83
C VAL A 351 -15.11 -1.17 -13.95
N LEU A 352 -14.10 -0.40 -14.38
CA LEU A 352 -14.26 1.04 -14.60
C LEU A 352 -15.04 1.38 -15.88
N PRO A 353 -15.65 2.57 -15.95
CA PRO A 353 -16.24 3.10 -17.17
C PRO A 353 -15.21 3.25 -18.30
N ASP A 354 -15.64 3.01 -19.55
CA ASP A 354 -14.78 3.08 -20.74
C ASP A 354 -14.12 4.46 -20.93
N SER A 355 -14.80 5.53 -20.53
CA SER A 355 -14.24 6.89 -20.57
C SER A 355 -13.03 7.03 -19.64
N THR A 356 -13.09 6.45 -18.45
CA THR A 356 -11.98 6.44 -17.49
C THR A 356 -10.84 5.54 -17.98
N LYS A 357 -11.16 4.35 -18.50
CA LYS A 357 -10.15 3.46 -19.09
C LYS A 357 -9.40 4.12 -20.25
N THR A 358 -10.14 4.82 -21.13
CA THR A 358 -9.57 5.56 -22.26
C THR A 358 -8.63 6.67 -21.78
N LEU A 359 -9.08 7.49 -20.83
CA LEU A 359 -8.26 8.55 -20.24
C LEU A 359 -6.94 8.01 -19.65
N VAL A 360 -7.00 6.94 -18.87
CA VAL A 360 -5.82 6.31 -18.26
C VAL A 360 -4.87 5.77 -19.34
N SER A 361 -5.41 5.08 -20.35
CA SER A 361 -4.63 4.54 -21.47
C SER A 361 -3.90 5.64 -22.26
N GLU A 362 -4.59 6.75 -22.56
CA GLU A 362 -4.00 7.90 -23.23
C GLU A 362 -2.93 8.57 -22.38
N CYS A 363 -3.19 8.79 -21.08
CA CYS A 363 -2.21 9.38 -20.17
C CYS A 363 -0.95 8.52 -20.04
N VAL A 364 -1.10 7.21 -19.88
CA VAL A 364 0.04 6.28 -19.75
C VAL A 364 0.93 6.30 -20.98
N LYS A 365 0.41 6.54 -22.19
CA LYS A 365 1.23 6.61 -23.41
C LYS A 365 2.21 7.79 -23.45
N ILE A 366 1.88 8.91 -22.79
CA ILE A 366 2.62 10.18 -22.91
C ILE A 366 3.06 10.77 -21.56
N MET A 367 2.93 10.01 -20.47
CA MET A 367 3.07 10.51 -19.09
C MET A 367 4.43 11.15 -18.82
N PHE A 368 5.51 10.48 -19.21
CA PHE A 368 6.89 10.95 -19.06
C PHE A 368 7.51 11.39 -20.38
N PHE A 369 7.12 10.77 -21.48
CA PHE A 369 7.71 10.99 -22.81
C PHE A 369 6.62 10.86 -23.87
N ASP A 370 6.44 11.90 -24.69
CA ASP A 370 5.31 12.06 -25.61
C ASP A 370 5.64 11.74 -27.08
N GLU A 371 6.87 11.34 -27.37
CA GLU A 371 7.25 10.83 -28.68
C GLU A 371 7.08 9.31 -28.79
N ASP A 372 6.89 8.81 -30.01
CA ASP A 372 6.53 7.42 -30.29
C ASP A 372 7.71 6.43 -30.13
N LEU A 373 8.02 6.09 -28.88
CA LEU A 373 9.00 5.04 -28.53
C LEU A 373 8.55 3.62 -28.92
N GLU A 374 7.27 3.42 -29.20
CA GLU A 374 6.75 2.10 -29.57
C GLU A 374 7.11 1.75 -31.02
N ASN A 375 7.07 2.72 -31.92
CA ASN A 375 7.34 2.50 -33.35
C ASN A 375 8.63 3.15 -33.86
N CYS A 376 9.30 3.97 -33.04
CA CYS A 376 10.52 4.66 -33.44
C CYS A 376 11.66 4.42 -32.44
N GLU A 377 12.85 4.14 -32.98
CA GLU A 377 14.07 3.99 -32.18
C GLU A 377 14.46 5.32 -31.54
N TYR A 378 14.84 5.30 -30.26
CA TYR A 378 15.06 6.50 -29.46
C TYR A 378 16.05 7.51 -30.09
N TYR A 379 17.11 7.04 -30.76
CA TYR A 379 18.09 7.94 -31.37
C TYR A 379 17.53 8.78 -32.52
N LYS A 380 16.42 8.35 -33.13
CA LYS A 380 15.72 9.09 -34.20
C LYS A 380 14.77 10.16 -33.67
N LEU A 381 14.41 10.09 -32.38
CA LEU A 381 13.49 11.00 -31.72
C LEU A 381 14.14 12.36 -31.41
N THR A 382 13.34 13.39 -31.24
CA THR A 382 13.83 14.76 -31.05
C THR A 382 14.32 15.01 -29.63
N CYS A 383 13.62 14.48 -28.63
CA CYS A 383 13.98 14.60 -27.23
C CYS A 383 15.13 13.64 -26.88
N LYS A 384 16.20 14.21 -26.31
CA LYS A 384 17.43 13.51 -25.91
C LYS A 384 17.54 13.29 -24.41
N ASN A 385 16.41 13.39 -23.69
CA ASN A 385 16.34 13.05 -22.27
C ASN A 385 16.16 11.53 -22.07
N VAL A 386 17.27 10.83 -21.85
CA VAL A 386 17.30 9.36 -21.70
C VAL A 386 16.51 8.91 -20.48
N ASN A 387 16.49 9.71 -19.41
CA ASN A 387 15.79 9.38 -18.18
C ASN A 387 14.27 9.39 -18.39
N LEU A 388 13.73 10.38 -19.09
CA LEU A 388 12.29 10.40 -19.41
C LEU A 388 11.88 9.23 -20.29
N ALA A 389 12.69 8.91 -21.30
CA ALA A 389 12.43 7.75 -22.15
C ALA A 389 12.47 6.45 -21.35
N LYS A 390 13.45 6.28 -20.45
CA LYS A 390 13.53 5.13 -19.55
C LYS A 390 12.27 5.02 -18.68
N GLU A 391 11.89 6.11 -18.01
CA GLU A 391 10.71 6.15 -17.15
C GLU A 391 9.41 5.85 -17.90
N GLN A 392 9.30 6.32 -19.15
CA GLN A 392 8.18 6.00 -20.01
C GLN A 392 8.13 4.49 -20.33
N VAL A 393 9.27 3.86 -20.64
CA VAL A 393 9.34 2.42 -20.89
C VAL A 393 9.01 1.62 -19.62
N SER A 394 9.57 1.97 -18.46
CA SER A 394 9.26 1.33 -17.17
C SER A 394 7.79 1.47 -16.78
N LEU A 395 7.21 2.68 -16.92
CA LEU A 395 5.78 2.89 -16.67
C LEU A 395 4.91 1.99 -17.54
N ARG A 396 5.21 1.94 -18.85
CA ARG A 396 4.45 1.15 -19.82
C ARG A 396 4.53 -0.34 -19.51
N ALA A 397 5.70 -0.84 -19.12
CA ALA A 397 5.89 -2.21 -18.68
C ALA A 397 5.12 -2.51 -17.38
N ARG A 398 5.10 -1.60 -16.42
CA ARG A 398 4.32 -1.76 -15.19
C ARG A 398 2.80 -1.71 -15.39
N CYS A 399 2.28 -1.39 -16.58
CA CYS A 399 0.84 -1.27 -16.83
C CYS A 399 0.29 -2.50 -17.59
N VAL A 400 0.52 -3.70 -17.05
CA VAL A 400 0.02 -4.98 -17.63
C VAL A 400 -1.50 -4.93 -17.77
N PHE A 401 -2.20 -4.36 -16.79
CA PHE A 401 -3.67 -4.18 -16.77
C PHE A 401 -4.27 -3.44 -17.98
N LEU A 402 -3.46 -2.73 -18.78
CA LEU A 402 -3.92 -2.07 -20.00
C LEU A 402 -3.94 -2.98 -21.23
N SER A 403 -3.38 -4.18 -21.12
CA SER A 403 -3.18 -5.08 -22.27
C SER A 403 -4.31 -6.10 -22.36
N SER A 404 -4.66 -6.47 -23.60
CA SER A 404 -5.69 -7.47 -23.86
C SER A 404 -5.28 -8.89 -23.45
N SER A 405 -3.97 -9.16 -23.40
CA SER A 405 -3.39 -10.42 -22.96
C SER A 405 -1.96 -10.23 -22.49
N ILE A 406 -1.44 -11.23 -21.77
CA ILE A 406 -0.05 -11.26 -21.33
C ILE A 406 0.92 -11.32 -22.52
N ASP A 407 0.67 -12.17 -23.51
CA ASP A 407 1.55 -12.29 -24.68
C ASP A 407 1.68 -10.95 -25.42
N THR A 408 0.55 -10.29 -25.67
CA THR A 408 0.55 -8.94 -26.28
C THR A 408 1.32 -7.92 -25.45
N HIS A 409 1.33 -8.07 -24.12
CA HIS A 409 2.08 -7.19 -23.23
C HIS A 409 3.58 -7.47 -23.27
N LEU A 410 3.99 -8.74 -23.27
CA LEU A 410 5.40 -9.13 -23.36
C LEU A 410 6.01 -8.73 -24.70
N ASP A 411 5.25 -8.81 -25.79
CA ASP A 411 5.65 -8.30 -27.11
C ASP A 411 5.86 -6.78 -27.08
N LEU A 412 4.93 -6.05 -26.47
CA LEU A 412 5.03 -4.60 -26.29
C LEU A 412 6.28 -4.21 -25.50
N ILE A 413 6.51 -4.87 -24.35
CA ILE A 413 7.69 -4.63 -23.51
C ILE A 413 8.97 -4.90 -24.31
N SER A 414 9.02 -6.01 -25.04
CA SER A 414 10.18 -6.40 -25.84
C SER A 414 10.48 -5.38 -26.94
N LYS A 415 9.44 -4.86 -27.61
CA LYS A 415 9.55 -3.82 -28.63
C LYS A 415 10.05 -2.50 -28.05
N LEU A 416 9.44 -2.03 -26.95
CA LEU A 416 9.84 -0.81 -26.25
C LEU A 416 11.30 -0.88 -25.76
N ARG A 417 11.68 -2.01 -25.15
CA ARG A 417 13.06 -2.28 -24.72
C ARG A 417 14.03 -2.19 -25.90
N SER A 418 13.69 -2.80 -27.03
CA SER A 418 14.55 -2.82 -28.22
C SER A 418 14.75 -1.42 -28.81
N ASN A 419 13.66 -0.66 -28.96
CA ASN A 419 13.71 0.71 -29.50
C ASN A 419 14.48 1.67 -28.57
N TYR A 420 14.41 1.46 -27.27
CA TYR A 420 15.25 2.16 -26.29
C TYR A 420 16.72 1.71 -26.38
N TYR A 421 16.99 0.40 -26.41
CA TYR A 421 18.34 -0.18 -26.39
C TYR A 421 19.18 0.15 -27.64
N LEU A 422 18.60 0.08 -28.84
CA LEU A 422 19.31 0.29 -30.12
C LEU A 422 19.93 1.68 -30.28
N SER A 423 19.63 2.61 -29.37
CA SER A 423 20.20 3.95 -29.30
C SER A 423 21.53 4.06 -28.53
N SER A 424 21.95 3.02 -27.81
CA SER A 424 22.97 3.11 -26.73
C SER A 424 24.40 2.69 -27.11
N LYS A 425 24.68 2.34 -28.38
CA LYS A 425 26.00 1.81 -28.80
C LYS A 425 27.22 2.70 -28.49
N ASN A 426 27.01 3.94 -28.03
CA ASN A 426 28.06 4.92 -27.72
C ASN A 426 28.21 5.29 -26.22
N PHE A 427 27.52 4.62 -25.29
CA PHE A 427 27.58 4.98 -23.87
C PHE A 427 28.12 3.84 -22.99
N SER A 428 29.04 4.18 -22.08
CA SER A 428 29.60 3.28 -21.06
C SER A 428 28.71 3.17 -19.80
N ASP A 429 27.47 3.66 -19.85
CA ASP A 429 26.60 3.81 -18.69
C ASP A 429 25.68 2.59 -18.52
N ILE A 430 25.91 1.85 -17.44
CA ILE A 430 25.14 0.66 -17.03
C ILE A 430 23.63 0.96 -16.90
N SER A 431 23.25 2.21 -16.57
CA SER A 431 21.86 2.60 -16.35
C SER A 431 20.97 2.53 -17.60
N ILE A 432 21.58 2.54 -18.79
CA ILE A 432 20.91 2.41 -20.09
C ILE A 432 20.57 0.95 -20.41
N TYR A 433 21.30 0.01 -19.82
CA TYR A 433 21.09 -1.41 -20.05
C TYR A 433 20.03 -1.97 -19.10
N CYS A 434 20.09 -1.63 -17.81
CA CYS A 434 19.06 -1.98 -16.82
C CYS A 434 17.81 -1.09 -16.95
N VAL A 435 17.00 -1.29 -18.00
CA VAL A 435 15.73 -0.54 -18.19
C VAL A 435 14.78 -0.76 -17.01
N PHE A 436 14.56 -2.01 -16.64
CA PHE A 436 13.71 -2.39 -15.51
C PHE A 436 14.59 -2.73 -14.32
N ASP A 437 14.24 -2.19 -13.16
CA ASP A 437 14.84 -2.60 -11.89
C ASP A 437 14.02 -3.72 -11.23
N ALA A 438 14.45 -4.14 -10.05
CA ALA A 438 13.76 -5.17 -9.28
C ALA A 438 12.32 -4.80 -8.92
N GLU A 439 12.04 -3.52 -8.65
CA GLU A 439 10.71 -3.04 -8.26
C GLU A 439 9.78 -3.05 -9.47
N ASP A 440 10.26 -2.60 -10.63
CA ASP A 440 9.52 -2.69 -11.90
C ASP A 440 9.11 -4.15 -12.18
N LEU A 441 10.04 -5.10 -12.05
CA LEU A 441 9.78 -6.52 -12.29
C LEU A 441 8.80 -7.12 -11.27
N LEU A 442 8.83 -6.68 -10.01
CA LEU A 442 7.88 -7.11 -8.98
C LEU A 442 6.46 -6.63 -9.30
N VAL A 443 6.32 -5.36 -9.67
CA VAL A 443 5.02 -4.77 -10.06
C VAL A 443 4.47 -5.44 -11.32
N ILE A 444 5.33 -5.78 -12.30
CA ILE A 444 4.92 -6.53 -13.48
C ILE A 444 4.39 -7.90 -13.04
N ARG A 445 5.19 -8.68 -12.29
CA ARG A 445 4.82 -10.02 -11.84
C ARG A 445 3.50 -10.04 -11.07
N ASP A 446 3.30 -9.09 -10.16
CA ASP A 446 2.14 -9.10 -9.25
C ASP A 446 0.79 -8.92 -9.97
N GLN A 447 0.83 -8.58 -11.26
CA GLN A 447 -0.36 -8.52 -12.13
C GLN A 447 -0.67 -9.85 -12.82
N PHE A 448 0.17 -10.87 -12.67
CA PHE A 448 -0.02 -12.23 -13.20
C PHE A 448 -0.62 -13.10 -12.10
N VAL A 449 -1.77 -13.72 -12.36
CA VAL A 449 -2.58 -14.40 -11.32
C VAL A 449 -2.56 -15.93 -11.51
N GLY A 450 -2.37 -16.40 -12.74
CA GLY A 450 -2.36 -17.84 -13.08
C GLY A 450 -0.98 -18.50 -13.11
N VAL A 451 -0.93 -19.83 -12.90
CA VAL A 451 0.33 -20.62 -12.99
C VAL A 451 0.95 -20.54 -14.39
N ALA A 452 0.13 -20.63 -15.44
CA ALA A 452 0.59 -20.52 -16.83
C ALA A 452 1.15 -19.11 -17.11
N GLU A 453 0.47 -18.09 -16.61
CA GLU A 453 0.88 -16.68 -16.70
C GLU A 453 2.23 -16.45 -16.01
N LEU A 454 2.40 -16.96 -14.78
CA LEU A 454 3.66 -16.89 -14.05
C LEU A 454 4.80 -17.61 -14.77
N THR A 455 4.50 -18.69 -15.52
CA THR A 455 5.51 -19.37 -16.35
C THR A 455 5.95 -18.48 -17.52
N LEU A 456 5.02 -17.78 -18.18
CA LEU A 456 5.36 -16.79 -19.21
C LEU A 456 6.21 -15.65 -18.64
N PHE A 457 5.86 -15.15 -17.45
CA PHE A 457 6.66 -14.14 -16.76
C PHE A 457 8.06 -14.66 -16.42
N ASN A 458 8.20 -15.87 -15.86
CA ASN A 458 9.51 -16.45 -15.55
C ASN A 458 10.37 -16.59 -16.81
N ASN A 459 9.80 -17.02 -17.94
CA ASN A 459 10.50 -17.09 -19.22
C ASN A 459 11.01 -15.72 -19.66
N PHE A 460 10.15 -14.70 -19.61
CA PHE A 460 10.53 -13.32 -19.89
C PHE A 460 11.64 -12.83 -18.93
N LEU A 461 11.51 -13.09 -17.63
CA LEU A 461 12.46 -12.68 -16.61
C LEU A 461 13.84 -13.31 -16.84
N VAL A 462 13.87 -14.62 -17.16
CA VAL A 462 15.11 -15.35 -17.45
C VAL A 462 15.77 -14.81 -18.72
N ASP A 463 15.03 -14.57 -19.80
CA ASP A 463 15.56 -13.90 -21.00
C ASP A 463 16.11 -12.51 -20.67
N TYR A 464 15.31 -11.70 -19.97
CA TYR A 464 15.67 -10.34 -19.57
C TYR A 464 16.96 -10.32 -18.76
N CYS A 465 17.08 -11.22 -17.78
CA CYS A 465 18.23 -11.24 -16.90
C CYS A 465 19.47 -11.86 -17.56
N LEU A 466 19.35 -12.83 -18.46
CA LEU A 466 20.51 -13.58 -18.96
C LEU A 466 20.98 -13.18 -20.36
N ASN A 467 20.30 -12.25 -21.03
CA ASN A 467 20.72 -11.72 -22.33
C ASN A 467 21.63 -10.48 -22.21
N ALA A 468 22.55 -10.49 -21.24
CA ALA A 468 23.47 -9.39 -21.00
C ALA A 468 24.58 -9.31 -22.07
N THR A 469 24.90 -8.09 -22.51
CA THR A 469 25.96 -7.82 -23.50
C THR A 469 27.28 -7.32 -22.88
N GLN A 470 27.31 -7.06 -21.57
CA GLN A 470 28.49 -6.61 -20.82
C GLN A 470 28.62 -7.38 -19.49
N PHE A 471 29.85 -7.51 -18.98
CA PHE A 471 30.14 -8.28 -17.75
C PHE A 471 29.52 -7.67 -16.48
N ASP A 472 29.67 -6.36 -16.25
CA ASP A 472 29.09 -5.70 -15.07
C ASP A 472 27.56 -5.70 -15.11
N TYR A 473 27.00 -5.55 -16.32
CA TYR A 473 25.58 -5.63 -16.56
C TYR A 473 25.03 -7.04 -16.26
N ALA A 474 25.76 -8.09 -16.63
CA ALA A 474 25.40 -9.48 -16.33
C ALA A 474 25.27 -9.73 -14.81
N ILE A 475 26.17 -9.14 -14.00
CA ILE A 475 26.12 -9.28 -12.54
C ILE A 475 24.83 -8.63 -11.98
N ASN A 476 24.53 -7.40 -12.42
CA ASN A 476 23.36 -6.66 -11.95
C ASN A 476 22.06 -7.35 -12.35
N LEU A 477 21.92 -7.76 -13.60
CA LEU A 477 20.74 -8.46 -14.08
C LEU A 477 20.53 -9.81 -13.37
N PHE A 478 21.60 -10.59 -13.19
CA PHE A 478 21.53 -11.85 -12.45
C PHE A 478 21.03 -11.63 -11.02
N SER A 479 21.37 -10.50 -10.39
CA SER A 479 20.90 -10.18 -9.04
C SER A 479 19.37 -10.07 -8.96
N TYR A 480 18.69 -9.69 -10.04
CA TYR A 480 17.23 -9.60 -10.06
C TYR A 480 16.57 -10.97 -9.97
N LEU A 481 17.15 -12.02 -10.59
CA LEU A 481 16.66 -13.41 -10.45
C LEU A 481 16.54 -13.82 -8.98
N LYS A 482 17.38 -13.27 -8.10
CA LYS A 482 17.37 -13.57 -6.67
C LYS A 482 16.09 -13.15 -5.95
N ASN A 483 15.34 -12.20 -6.51
CA ASN A 483 14.06 -11.76 -5.94
C ASN A 483 12.89 -12.68 -6.34
N PHE A 484 13.09 -13.55 -7.33
CA PHE A 484 12.01 -14.34 -7.94
C PHE A 484 12.20 -15.85 -7.85
N TYR A 485 13.38 -16.37 -7.48
CA TYR A 485 13.68 -17.82 -7.54
C TYR A 485 12.65 -18.76 -6.88
N ARG A 486 11.88 -18.27 -5.90
CA ARG A 486 10.84 -19.07 -5.24
C ARG A 486 9.65 -19.40 -6.14
N THR A 487 9.48 -18.69 -7.25
CA THR A 487 8.45 -18.98 -8.27
C THR A 487 8.97 -19.89 -9.37
N PHE A 488 10.25 -20.28 -9.35
CA PHE A 488 10.86 -21.07 -10.41
C PHE A 488 10.54 -22.55 -10.28
N ASN A 489 10.25 -23.18 -11.42
CA ASN A 489 10.22 -24.64 -11.56
C ASN A 489 11.64 -25.16 -11.92
N LYS A 490 11.83 -26.48 -11.94
CA LYS A 490 13.15 -27.08 -12.27
C LYS A 490 13.65 -26.68 -13.67
N GLY A 491 12.75 -26.62 -14.64
CA GLY A 491 13.04 -26.19 -16.00
C GLY A 491 13.57 -24.76 -16.10
N ASP A 492 13.10 -23.85 -15.25
CA ASP A 492 13.61 -22.48 -15.19
C ASP A 492 15.10 -22.48 -14.80
N PHE A 493 15.49 -23.27 -13.79
CA PHE A 493 16.90 -23.43 -13.40
C PHE A 493 17.75 -24.07 -14.51
N TYR A 494 17.22 -25.08 -15.20
CA TYR A 494 17.91 -25.70 -16.32
C TYR A 494 18.09 -24.72 -17.50
N THR A 495 17.08 -23.88 -17.74
CA THR A 495 17.13 -22.81 -18.74
C THR A 495 18.17 -21.75 -18.37
N ILE A 496 18.24 -21.36 -17.09
CA ILE A 496 19.28 -20.45 -16.61
C ILE A 496 20.68 -20.99 -16.88
N LEU A 497 20.94 -22.26 -16.53
CA LEU A 497 22.22 -22.91 -16.80
C LEU A 497 22.53 -22.96 -18.31
N ARG A 498 21.53 -23.29 -19.14
CA ARG A 498 21.65 -23.32 -20.61
C ARG A 498 22.07 -21.95 -21.15
N ILE A 499 21.37 -20.88 -20.78
CA ILE A 499 21.65 -19.54 -21.30
C ILE A 499 22.99 -19.02 -20.78
N MET A 500 23.30 -19.22 -19.49
CA MET A 500 24.61 -18.85 -18.93
C MET A 500 25.75 -19.57 -19.65
N ASN A 501 25.58 -20.85 -20.00
CA ASN A 501 26.57 -21.63 -20.75
C ASN A 501 26.75 -21.10 -22.18
N SER A 502 25.71 -20.50 -22.77
CA SER A 502 25.76 -19.95 -24.13
C SER A 502 26.23 -18.49 -24.20
N ASN A 503 26.15 -17.72 -23.10
CA ASN A 503 26.50 -16.30 -23.07
C ASN A 503 27.87 -16.04 -22.42
N SER A 504 28.82 -15.48 -23.20
CA SER A 504 30.20 -15.21 -22.73
C SER A 504 30.26 -14.27 -21.53
N GLN A 505 29.27 -13.40 -21.39
CA GLN A 505 29.24 -12.42 -20.31
C GLN A 505 28.93 -13.06 -18.96
N TYR A 506 28.49 -14.33 -18.99
CA TYR A 506 28.29 -15.19 -17.82
C TYR A 506 29.43 -16.21 -17.66
N TYR A 507 29.73 -17.01 -18.69
CA TYR A 507 30.73 -18.08 -18.55
C TYR A 507 32.20 -17.60 -18.53
N HIS A 508 32.48 -16.35 -18.90
CA HIS A 508 33.78 -15.70 -18.68
C HIS A 508 33.75 -14.68 -17.53
N ASN A 509 32.63 -14.56 -16.81
CA ASN A 509 32.51 -13.61 -15.72
C ASN A 509 33.31 -14.07 -14.50
N ASN A 510 34.02 -13.14 -13.85
CA ASN A 510 34.75 -13.44 -12.62
C ASN A 510 33.81 -13.84 -11.46
N GLU A 511 32.55 -13.39 -11.49
CA GLU A 511 31.53 -13.71 -10.50
C GLU A 511 30.80 -15.05 -10.77
N LEU A 512 31.16 -15.78 -11.83
CA LEU A 512 30.55 -17.07 -12.16
C LEU A 512 30.51 -18.06 -10.97
N PRO A 513 31.57 -18.24 -10.15
CA PRO A 513 31.51 -19.14 -9.00
C PRO A 513 30.44 -18.74 -7.98
N ASN A 514 30.25 -17.43 -7.75
CA ASN A 514 29.23 -16.92 -6.84
C ASN A 514 27.82 -17.09 -7.41
N MET A 515 27.64 -16.89 -8.71
CA MET A 515 26.37 -17.13 -9.40
C MET A 515 25.96 -18.62 -9.35
N LEU A 516 26.89 -19.53 -9.63
CA LEU A 516 26.65 -20.98 -9.57
C LEU A 516 26.36 -21.46 -8.15
N SER A 517 27.15 -20.99 -7.17
CA SER A 517 26.91 -21.30 -5.74
C SER A 517 25.52 -20.85 -5.31
N TRP A 518 25.12 -19.65 -5.71
CA TRP A 518 23.78 -19.14 -5.45
C TRP A 518 22.69 -19.99 -6.13
N LEU A 519 22.85 -20.39 -7.39
CA LEU A 519 21.88 -21.25 -8.08
C LEU A 519 21.69 -22.59 -7.38
N CYS A 520 22.78 -23.24 -6.96
CA CYS A 520 22.71 -24.49 -6.19
C CYS A 520 21.96 -24.28 -4.87
N GLY A 521 22.25 -23.20 -4.15
CA GLY A 521 21.58 -22.85 -2.90
C GLY A 521 20.08 -22.56 -3.09
N ALA A 522 19.73 -21.77 -4.11
CA ALA A 522 18.36 -21.42 -4.45
C ALA A 522 17.56 -22.66 -4.89
N PHE A 523 18.14 -23.53 -5.72
CA PHE A 523 17.51 -24.78 -6.14
C PHE A 523 17.25 -25.71 -4.95
N TYR A 524 18.24 -25.87 -4.06
CA TYR A 524 18.08 -26.65 -2.85
C TYR A 524 17.03 -26.03 -1.92
N ASP A 525 16.96 -24.71 -1.79
CA ASP A 525 15.94 -24.06 -0.97
C ASP A 525 14.52 -24.38 -1.49
N VAL A 526 14.29 -24.33 -2.80
CA VAL A 526 12.97 -24.57 -3.39
C VAL A 526 12.60 -26.06 -3.41
N PHE A 527 13.51 -26.94 -3.84
CA PHE A 527 13.18 -28.35 -4.13
C PHE A 527 13.67 -29.35 -3.09
N LYS A 528 14.51 -28.92 -2.14
CA LYS A 528 15.15 -29.78 -1.13
C LYS A 528 15.96 -30.94 -1.75
N THR A 529 16.50 -30.71 -2.94
CA THR A 529 17.36 -31.65 -3.68
C THR A 529 18.52 -30.90 -4.33
N GLU A 530 19.61 -31.57 -4.64
CA GLU A 530 20.75 -30.96 -5.33
C GLU A 530 20.45 -30.68 -6.82
N LEU A 531 20.96 -29.56 -7.34
CA LEU A 531 20.81 -29.14 -8.74
C LEU A 531 21.53 -30.07 -9.73
N PHE A 532 22.59 -30.73 -9.25
CA PHE A 532 23.34 -31.76 -9.95
C PHE A 532 23.41 -32.96 -9.01
N ARG A 533 22.76 -34.08 -9.34
CA ARG A 533 22.80 -35.30 -8.49
C ARG A 533 24.11 -36.06 -8.67
N PHE A 534 24.70 -35.91 -9.85
CA PHE A 534 25.95 -36.53 -10.24
C PHE A 534 26.88 -35.47 -10.86
N GLU A 535 28.19 -35.64 -10.72
CA GLU A 535 29.18 -34.71 -11.29
C GLU A 535 29.12 -34.71 -12.83
N GLU A 536 28.72 -35.82 -13.42
CA GLU A 536 28.48 -36.05 -14.84
C GLU A 536 27.43 -35.09 -15.42
N GLU A 537 26.45 -34.65 -14.62
CA GLU A 537 25.41 -33.72 -15.07
C GLU A 537 26.00 -32.36 -15.47
N LYS A 538 27.19 -32.01 -14.95
CA LYS A 538 27.89 -30.76 -15.28
C LYS A 538 28.51 -30.80 -16.69
N LEU A 539 28.63 -31.97 -17.31
CA LEU A 539 29.05 -32.12 -18.72
C LEU A 539 28.08 -31.46 -19.70
N LEU A 540 26.83 -31.25 -19.30
CA LEU A 540 25.84 -30.56 -20.12
C LEU A 540 26.15 -29.05 -20.24
N TYR A 541 27.03 -28.52 -19.39
CA TYR A 541 27.39 -27.10 -19.34
C TYR A 541 28.91 -26.89 -19.31
N PRO A 542 29.64 -27.35 -20.36
CA PRO A 542 31.10 -27.43 -20.33
C PRO A 542 31.79 -26.07 -20.23
N LYS A 543 31.14 -24.98 -20.69
CA LYS A 543 31.70 -23.62 -20.58
C LYS A 543 31.59 -23.06 -19.16
N LEU A 544 30.58 -23.50 -18.40
CA LEU A 544 30.45 -23.15 -16.97
C LEU A 544 31.41 -23.95 -16.10
N PHE A 545 31.74 -25.18 -16.51
CA PHE A 545 32.50 -26.13 -15.70
C PHE A 545 33.79 -26.63 -16.37
N LYS A 546 34.62 -25.70 -16.86
CA LYS A 546 35.85 -25.97 -17.64
C LYS A 546 36.91 -26.83 -16.93
N SER A 547 36.83 -27.00 -15.61
CA SER A 547 37.89 -27.57 -14.77
C SER A 547 37.57 -28.93 -14.14
N ILE A 548 36.48 -29.60 -14.54
CA ILE A 548 36.10 -30.87 -13.93
C ILE A 548 37.01 -32.00 -14.43
N ASN A 549 37.69 -32.67 -13.48
CA ASN A 549 38.51 -33.85 -13.76
C ASN A 549 37.65 -35.11 -13.68
N TYR A 550 37.10 -35.48 -14.83
CA TYR A 550 36.22 -36.63 -15.01
C TYR A 550 37.02 -37.94 -14.98
N LYS A 551 37.17 -38.55 -13.81
CA LYS A 551 37.92 -39.82 -13.67
C LYS A 551 37.10 -41.10 -13.81
N ASN A 552 35.77 -41.04 -13.77
CA ASN A 552 34.85 -42.18 -13.95
C ASN A 552 33.46 -41.66 -14.36
N VAL A 553 33.23 -41.38 -15.64
CA VAL A 553 31.94 -40.84 -16.13
C VAL A 553 31.09 -41.98 -16.68
N GLU A 554 29.90 -42.17 -16.14
CA GLU A 554 28.93 -43.11 -16.71
C GLU A 554 28.15 -42.49 -17.87
N SER A 555 28.37 -42.99 -19.10
CA SER A 555 27.67 -42.47 -20.30
C SER A 555 26.15 -42.53 -20.20
N SER A 556 25.60 -43.54 -19.50
CA SER A 556 24.16 -43.67 -19.25
C SER A 556 23.59 -42.51 -18.45
N VAL A 557 24.29 -42.05 -17.41
CA VAL A 557 23.88 -40.92 -16.55
C VAL A 557 23.86 -39.62 -17.34
N VAL A 558 24.83 -39.43 -18.23
CA VAL A 558 24.88 -38.25 -19.12
C VAL A 558 23.67 -38.22 -20.06
N PHE A 559 23.37 -39.34 -20.73
CA PHE A 559 22.22 -39.40 -21.64
C PHE A 559 20.89 -39.27 -20.90
N ASP A 560 20.74 -39.87 -19.71
CA ASP A 560 19.55 -39.70 -18.87
C ASP A 560 19.34 -38.23 -18.47
N SER A 561 20.44 -37.54 -18.17
CA SER A 561 20.39 -36.12 -17.81
C SER A 561 20.05 -35.23 -19.00
N ILE A 562 20.53 -35.57 -20.21
CA ILE A 562 20.15 -34.88 -21.44
C ILE A 562 18.66 -35.10 -21.73
N GLU A 563 18.17 -36.34 -21.58
CA GLU A 563 16.76 -36.67 -21.76
C GLU A 563 15.86 -35.91 -20.79
N GLU A 564 16.20 -35.92 -19.48
CA GLU A 564 15.46 -35.18 -18.46
C GLU A 564 15.37 -33.68 -18.78
N ARG A 565 16.44 -33.10 -19.35
CA ARG A 565 16.55 -31.66 -19.58
C ARG A 565 16.27 -31.26 -21.03
N ALA A 566 15.94 -32.19 -21.92
CA ALA A 566 15.80 -31.93 -23.35
C ALA A 566 14.77 -30.84 -23.66
N PHE A 567 13.70 -30.75 -22.87
CA PHE A 567 12.60 -29.81 -23.06
C PHE A 567 12.99 -28.32 -22.96
N VAL A 568 14.17 -27.99 -22.43
CA VAL A 568 14.64 -26.59 -22.37
C VAL A 568 15.53 -26.18 -23.54
N TYR A 569 15.86 -27.10 -24.45
CA TYR A 569 16.73 -26.86 -25.60
C TYR A 569 15.91 -26.82 -26.89
N SER A 570 16.33 -25.99 -27.85
CA SER A 570 15.85 -26.13 -29.24
C SER A 570 16.42 -27.40 -29.88
N GLU A 571 15.85 -27.83 -31.01
CA GLU A 571 16.36 -28.97 -31.79
C GLU A 571 17.86 -28.84 -32.12
N ASP A 572 18.26 -27.68 -32.63
CA ASP A 572 19.66 -27.40 -32.98
C ASP A 572 20.56 -27.41 -31.75
N GLU A 573 20.10 -26.84 -30.63
CA GLU A 573 20.87 -26.81 -29.39
C GLU A 573 21.03 -28.20 -28.78
N LEU A 574 19.96 -29.00 -28.78
CA LEU A 574 19.97 -30.38 -28.27
C LEU A 574 20.88 -31.26 -29.13
N THR A 575 20.84 -31.10 -30.45
CA THR A 575 21.72 -31.81 -31.38
C THR A 575 23.19 -31.46 -31.11
N ASN A 576 23.50 -30.17 -30.95
CA ASN A 576 24.86 -29.73 -30.61
C ASN A 576 25.31 -30.25 -29.25
N LEU A 577 24.43 -30.24 -28.25
CA LEU A 577 24.70 -30.78 -26.91
C LEU A 577 25.03 -32.28 -26.98
N LEU A 578 24.27 -33.06 -27.76
CA LEU A 578 24.52 -34.48 -27.97
C LEU A 578 25.88 -34.74 -28.63
N LEU A 579 26.22 -33.97 -29.67
CA LEU A 579 27.51 -34.09 -30.37
C LEU A 579 28.68 -33.74 -29.45
N GLU A 580 28.55 -32.67 -28.66
CA GLU A 580 29.57 -32.24 -27.71
C GLU A 580 29.75 -33.27 -26.59
N ALA A 581 28.66 -33.80 -26.03
CA ALA A 581 28.71 -34.85 -25.02
C ALA A 581 29.40 -36.12 -25.54
N ILE A 582 29.09 -36.57 -26.77
CA ILE A 582 29.74 -37.74 -27.39
C ILE A 582 31.23 -37.47 -27.60
N SER A 583 31.59 -36.29 -28.10
CA SER A 583 32.99 -35.91 -28.30
C SER A 583 33.77 -35.98 -26.99
N ILE A 584 33.21 -35.42 -25.90
CA ILE A 584 33.84 -35.44 -24.58
C ILE A 584 33.96 -36.88 -24.05
N LEU A 585 32.88 -37.67 -24.09
CA LEU A 585 32.88 -39.07 -23.63
C LEU A 585 33.89 -39.93 -24.40
N THR A 586 34.00 -39.72 -25.72
CA THR A 586 34.97 -40.42 -26.57
C THR A 586 36.40 -40.04 -26.22
N ASN A 587 36.67 -38.74 -25.99
CA ASN A 587 37.98 -38.26 -25.54
C ASN A 587 38.37 -38.80 -24.16
N LEU A 588 37.38 -39.06 -23.30
CA LEU A 588 37.57 -39.70 -21.99
C LEU A 588 37.70 -41.24 -22.07
N GLY A 589 37.66 -41.82 -23.27
CA GLY A 589 37.84 -43.26 -23.50
C GLY A 589 36.65 -44.13 -23.10
N GLN A 590 35.44 -43.55 -23.00
CA GLN A 590 34.23 -44.30 -22.66
C GLN A 590 33.78 -45.20 -23.81
N VAL A 591 33.36 -46.43 -23.47
CA VAL A 591 32.75 -47.38 -24.42
C VAL A 591 31.24 -47.35 -24.22
N PHE A 592 30.51 -47.00 -25.28
CA PHE A 592 29.04 -47.00 -25.25
C PHE A 592 28.53 -48.45 -25.18
N ASN A 593 27.84 -48.79 -24.10
CA ASN A 593 27.13 -50.06 -23.99
C ASN A 593 25.80 -50.00 -24.78
N THR A 594 25.12 -51.14 -24.92
CA THR A 594 23.86 -51.24 -25.68
C THR A 594 22.80 -50.26 -25.18
N GLN A 595 22.68 -50.08 -23.86
CA GLN A 595 21.71 -49.18 -23.25
C GLN A 595 22.00 -47.69 -23.54
N SER A 596 23.26 -47.28 -23.50
CA SER A 596 23.69 -45.92 -23.86
C SER A 596 23.46 -45.64 -25.35
N PHE A 597 23.66 -46.64 -26.21
CA PHE A 597 23.40 -46.51 -27.65
C PHE A 597 21.89 -46.38 -27.95
N GLU A 598 21.04 -47.18 -27.29
CA GLU A 598 19.59 -47.07 -27.41
C GLU A 598 19.07 -45.68 -26.98
N LYS A 599 19.57 -45.14 -25.86
CA LYS A 599 19.24 -43.79 -25.39
C LYS A 599 19.69 -42.71 -26.38
N TYR A 600 20.89 -42.86 -26.96
CA TYR A 600 21.36 -41.94 -27.99
C TYR A 600 20.43 -41.92 -29.21
N VAL A 601 20.02 -43.10 -29.70
CA VAL A 601 19.08 -43.19 -30.83
C VAL A 601 17.74 -42.53 -30.47
N HIS A 602 17.23 -42.79 -29.26
CA HIS A 602 16.00 -42.17 -28.77
C HIS A 602 16.08 -40.63 -28.72
N LEU A 603 17.17 -40.09 -28.15
CA LEU A 603 17.41 -38.65 -28.06
C LEU A 603 17.57 -37.99 -29.43
N LYS A 604 18.17 -38.70 -30.38
CA LYS A 604 18.26 -38.25 -31.77
C LYS A 604 16.88 -38.21 -32.43
N GLU A 605 16.05 -39.21 -32.20
CA GLU A 605 14.65 -39.19 -32.64
C GLU A 605 13.84 -38.07 -31.97
N ILE A 606 14.08 -37.78 -30.69
CA ILE A 606 13.45 -36.64 -30.00
C ILE A 606 13.84 -35.34 -30.68
N ALA A 607 15.13 -35.12 -30.93
CA ALA A 607 15.62 -33.93 -31.62
C ALA A 607 14.96 -33.78 -33.00
N GLU A 608 14.94 -34.85 -33.81
CA GLU A 608 14.33 -34.87 -35.15
C GLU A 608 12.78 -34.73 -35.14
N ARG A 609 12.10 -34.99 -34.01
CA ARG A 609 10.63 -34.93 -33.87
C ARG A 609 10.08 -33.61 -33.33
N ILE A 610 10.91 -32.62 -32.98
CA ILE A 610 10.46 -31.29 -32.49
C ILE A 610 9.72 -30.47 -33.59
N ILE A 611 9.44 -31.07 -34.75
CA ILE A 611 8.56 -30.54 -35.81
C ILE A 611 7.07 -30.93 -35.57
N ILE A 612 6.39 -30.37 -34.56
CA ILE A 612 4.92 -30.19 -34.59
C ILE A 612 4.57 -28.89 -33.85
N PRO A 613 3.75 -27.97 -34.41
CA PRO A 613 3.40 -26.71 -33.75
C PRO A 613 2.65 -26.98 -32.45
N LEU A 614 2.92 -26.16 -31.41
CA LEU A 614 2.00 -26.02 -30.28
C LEU A 614 0.58 -25.74 -30.82
N PRO A 615 -0.46 -26.45 -30.34
CA PRO A 615 -1.83 -26.08 -30.68
C PRO A 615 -2.15 -24.74 -30.02
N GLY A 616 -2.20 -23.66 -30.81
CA GLY A 616 -2.62 -22.34 -30.38
C GLY A 616 -1.90 -21.19 -31.08
N GLN A 617 -2.17 -21.01 -32.38
CA GLN A 617 -2.44 -19.67 -32.91
C GLN A 617 -3.83 -19.23 -32.46
#